data_AF-A0ABD0NEH6-F1
#
_entry.id   AF-A0ABD0NEH6-F1
#
_cell.length_a   1.000
_cell.length_b   1.000
_cell.length_c   1.000
_cell.angle_alpha   90.00
_cell.angle_beta   90.00
_cell.angle_gamma   90.00
#
_symmetry.space_group_name_H-M   'P 1'
#
loop_
_entity.id
_entity.type
_entity.pdbx_description
1 polymer ?
#
loop_
_entity_poly.entity_id
_entity_poly.type
_entity_poly.pdbx_seq_one_letter_code
_entity_poly.pdbx_strand_id
1 'polypeptide(L)' 'MGDSNMEKLYAGLLGVGDEILEVNGEKVAGLSLDLVTRLMTQNSTASIRVLRHRRLQR' A
#
# COMPACT_ATOMS: atom_id res chain seq x y z
N MET A 1 2.94 -8.21 16.59
CA MET A 1 1.63 -7.82 17.14
C MET A 1 1.75 -6.33 17.42
N GLY A 2 1.10 -5.49 16.61
CA GLY A 2 1.16 -4.04 16.76
C GLY A 2 0.45 -3.62 18.04
N ASP A 3 1.09 -2.77 18.81
CA ASP A 3 0.51 -2.05 19.92
C ASP A 3 -0.69 -1.22 19.43
N SER A 4 -1.84 -1.34 20.11
CA SER A 4 -3.08 -0.64 19.74
C SER A 4 -2.94 0.89 19.70
N ASN A 5 -1.85 1.42 20.25
CA ASN A 5 -1.51 2.84 20.19
C ASN A 5 -0.93 3.25 18.82
N MET A 6 -0.20 2.35 18.16
CA MET A 6 0.39 2.58 16.84
C MET A 6 -0.65 2.46 15.71
N GLU A 7 -1.70 1.65 15.90
CA GLU A 7 -2.85 1.60 14.98
C GLU A 7 -3.51 2.97 14.82
N LYS A 8 -3.60 3.77 15.90
CA LYS A 8 -4.15 5.14 15.84
C LYS A 8 -3.25 6.09 15.05
N LEU A 9 -1.93 5.89 15.07
CA LEU A 9 -0.98 6.75 14.38
C LEU A 9 -1.03 6.55 12.85
N TYR A 10 -1.26 5.31 12.41
CA TYR A 10 -1.31 4.95 11.00
C TYR A 10 -2.73 4.88 10.43
N ALA A 11 -3.75 5.09 11.27
CA ALA A 11 -5.13 5.18 10.86
C ALA A 11 -5.29 6.21 9.75
N GLY A 12 -5.86 5.77 8.63
CA GLY A 12 -6.15 6.63 7.49
C GLY A 12 -4.99 6.85 6.51
N LEU A 13 -3.78 6.32 6.74
CA LEU A 13 -2.68 6.43 5.76
C LEU A 13 -2.91 5.58 4.51
N LEU A 14 -3.43 4.36 4.71
CA LEU A 14 -3.81 3.42 3.65
C LEU A 14 -5.18 2.85 3.98
N GLY A 15 -5.99 2.59 2.95
CA GLY A 15 -7.31 2.01 3.07
C GLY A 15 -7.60 0.99 1.99
N VAL A 16 -8.55 0.09 2.27
CA VAL A 16 -9.05 -0.84 1.25
C VAL A 16 -9.66 -0.05 0.10
N GLY A 17 -9.20 -0.35 -1.11
CA GLY A 17 -9.58 0.32 -2.35
C GLY A 17 -8.52 1.28 -2.88
N ASP A 18 -7.52 1.67 -2.08
CA ASP A 18 -6.37 2.44 -2.58
C ASP A 18 -5.62 1.61 -3.63
N GLU A 19 -5.32 2.22 -4.78
CA GLU A 19 -4.63 1.56 -5.88
C GLU A 19 -3.13 1.76 -5.77
N ILE A 20 -2.35 0.69 -5.83
CA ILE A 20 -0.88 0.74 -5.76
C ILE A 20 -0.34 1.10 -7.15
N LEU A 21 0.45 2.17 -7.24
CA LEU A 21 1.07 2.63 -8.48
C LEU A 21 2.54 2.21 -8.58
N GLU A 22 3.27 2.28 -7.46
CA GLU A 22 4.68 1.92 -7.38
C GLU A 22 5.03 1.22 -6.05
N VAL A 23 6.01 0.31 -6.10
CA VAL A 23 6.62 -0.35 -4.94
C VAL A 23 8.13 -0.17 -5.03
N ASN A 24 8.74 0.46 -4.03
CA ASN A 24 10.18 0.77 -3.99
C ASN A 24 10.69 1.50 -5.24
N GLY A 25 9.84 2.33 -5.87
CA GLY A 25 10.15 3.06 -7.10
C GLY A 25 9.81 2.30 -8.40
N GLU A 26 9.46 1.02 -8.32
CA GLU A 26 9.06 0.21 -9.48
C GLU A 26 7.57 0.34 -9.78
N LYS A 27 7.22 0.65 -11.03
CA LYS A 27 5.82 0.72 -11.48
C LYS A 27 5.19 -0.66 -11.50
N VAL A 28 4.00 -0.80 -10.90
CA VAL A 28 3.32 -2.11 -10.81
C VAL A 28 2.26 -2.35 -11.87
N ALA A 29 1.97 -1.37 -12.71
CA ALA A 29 1.00 -1.51 -13.79
C ALA A 29 1.43 -2.63 -14.76
N GLY A 30 0.54 -3.60 -14.99
CA GLY A 30 0.80 -4.76 -15.87
C GLY A 30 1.60 -5.89 -15.23
N LEU A 31 2.03 -5.77 -13.97
CA LEU A 31 2.67 -6.87 -13.25
C LEU A 31 1.63 -7.84 -12.70
N SER A 32 2.03 -9.11 -12.53
CA SER A 32 1.22 -10.09 -11.81
C SER A 32 1.23 -9.78 -10.31
N LEU A 33 0.17 -10.24 -9.62
CA LEU A 33 0.10 -10.11 -8.17
C LEU A 33 1.29 -10.76 -7.46
N ASP A 34 1.79 -11.88 -7.96
CA ASP A 34 2.97 -12.57 -7.42
C ASP A 34 4.20 -11.65 -7.45
N LEU A 35 4.44 -10.99 -8.59
CA LEU A 35 5.58 -10.10 -8.73
C LEU A 35 5.45 -8.86 -7.84
N VAL A 36 4.25 -8.28 -7.73
CA VAL A 36 3.98 -7.18 -6.79
C VAL A 36 4.20 -7.62 -5.34
N THR A 37 3.73 -8.81 -4.98
CA THR A 37 3.93 -9.38 -3.65
C THR A 37 5.41 -9.55 -3.35
N ARG A 38 6.18 -10.08 -4.30
CA ARG A 38 7.64 -10.22 -4.17
C ARG A 38 8.32 -8.86 -3.95
N LEU A 39 7.94 -7.82 -4.69
CA LEU A 39 8.48 -6.47 -4.50
C LEU A 39 8.17 -5.91 -3.09
N MET A 40 6.97 -6.19 -2.57
CA MET A 40 6.55 -5.76 -1.23
C MET A 40 7.29 -6.48 -0.10
N THR A 41 7.60 -7.75 -0.28
CA THR A 41 8.21 -8.60 0.76
C THR A 41 9.73 -8.71 0.64
N GLN A 42 10.34 -8.09 -0.37
CA GLN A 42 11.78 -8.21 -0.63
C GLN A 42 12.64 -7.67 0.52
N ASN A 43 12.16 -6.65 1.23
CA ASN A 43 12.84 -6.00 2.33
C ASN A 43 11.92 -5.95 3.56
N SER A 44 12.49 -5.66 4.74
CA SER A 44 11.71 -5.43 5.97
C SER A 44 10.83 -4.18 5.92
N THR A 45 11.12 -3.26 5.00
CA THR A 45 10.35 -2.04 4.74
C THR A 45 10.10 -1.89 3.25
N ALA A 46 8.92 -1.35 2.89
CA ALA A 46 8.56 -1.04 1.52
C ALA A 46 8.03 0.39 1.43
N SER A 47 8.46 1.13 0.40
CA SER A 47 7.89 2.42 0.04
C SER A 47 6.84 2.20 -1.03
N ILE A 48 5.62 2.73 -0.81
CA ILE A 48 4.49 2.51 -1.70
C ILE A 48 3.92 3.86 -2.12
N ARG A 49 3.69 4.04 -3.42
CA ARG A 49 2.87 5.14 -3.92
C ARG A 49 1.48 4.62 -4.26
N VAL A 50 0.47 5.27 -3.71
CA VAL A 50 -0.92 4.90 -3.92
C VAL A 50 -1.73 6.03 -4.54
N LEU A 51 -2.71 5.67 -5.35
CA LEU A 51 -3.83 6.53 -5.69
C LEU A 51 -4.94 6.28 -4.66
N ARG A 52 -5.26 7.32 -3.89
CA ARG A 52 -6.26 7.26 -2.84
C ARG A 52 -7.66 7.09 -3.43
N HIS A 53 -8.38 6.08 -2.98
CA HIS A 53 -9.77 5.90 -3.39
C HIS A 53 -10.64 7.00 -2.79
N ARG A 54 -10.94 8.03 -3.60
CA ARG A 54 -11.98 9.01 -3.25
C ARG A 54 -13.33 8.32 -3.36
N ARG A 55 -13.86 7.86 -2.22
CA ARG A 55 -15.31 7.62 -2.12
C ARG A 55 -15.98 8.96 -2.42
N LEU A 56 -16.56 9.10 -3.61
CA LEU A 56 -17.55 10.14 -3.86
C LEU A 56 -18.66 9.87 -2.85
N GLN A 57 -18.73 10.69 -1.80
CA GLN A 57 -19.84 10.64 -0.85
C GLN A 57 -21.08 11.00 -1.67
N ARG A 58 -21.94 10.00 -1.89
CA ARG A 58 -23.28 10.18 -2.46
C ARG A 58 -24.25 10.55 -1.35
#